data_AF-A0A6I3F155-F1
#
_entry.id   AF-A0A6I3F155-F1
#
_cell.length_a   1.000
_cell.length_b   1.000
_cell.length_c   1.000
_cell.angle_alpha   90.00
_cell.angle_beta   90.00
_cell.angle_gamma   90.00
#
_symmetry.space_group_name_H-M   'P 1'
#
loop_
_entity.id
_entity.type
_entity.pdbx_description
1 polymer ?
#
loop_
_entity_poly.entity_id
_entity_poly.type
_entity_poly.pdbx_seq_one_letter_code
_entity_poly.pdbx_strand_id
1 'polypeptide(L)'
;MKITKKKLAIVSTVVVASLGATAAFAYWTTGGSGTGTADAGSTATALTLHANFSDGLLLGHHETVTVTADGNGTDDVSLGGKTLYFTVSTDDAGCTAADFTLPSATATAGTVVHAADVGVEIGSATLTMISRDLVNQDGCTGATVTVNVTTTAP
;
A
#
# COMPACT_ATOMS: atom_id res chain seq x y z
N MET A 1 -42.03 48.76 -77.67
CA MET A 1 -43.17 47.82 -77.58
C MET A 1 -42.65 46.45 -77.98
N LYS A 2 -42.54 45.40 -77.16
CA LYS A 2 -42.98 45.08 -75.79
C LYS A 2 -41.84 44.30 -75.11
N ILE A 3 -41.52 44.66 -73.87
CA ILE A 3 -40.73 43.82 -72.96
C ILE A 3 -41.66 42.73 -72.44
N THR A 4 -41.26 41.46 -72.54
CA THR A 4 -41.96 40.37 -71.83
C THR A 4 -40.94 39.53 -71.04
N LYS A 5 -40.78 39.93 -69.77
CA LYS A 5 -40.43 39.12 -68.60
C LYS A 5 -39.21 38.18 -68.72
N LYS A 6 -38.04 38.78 -68.47
CA LYS A 6 -36.97 38.14 -67.70
C LYS A 6 -37.55 37.52 -66.41
N LYS A 7 -36.91 36.43 -65.95
CA LYS A 7 -36.97 35.86 -64.59
C LYS A 7 -38.17 34.95 -64.28
N LEU A 8 -38.09 33.70 -64.72
CA LEU A 8 -38.48 32.58 -63.86
C LEU A 8 -37.63 31.35 -64.22
N ALA A 9 -36.46 31.28 -63.55
CA ALA A 9 -35.74 30.07 -63.15
C ALA A 9 -35.56 28.96 -64.22
N ILE A 10 -34.40 28.73 -64.84
CA ILE A 10 -33.07 28.59 -64.22
C ILE A 10 -33.12 27.95 -62.82
N VAL A 11 -34.04 27.01 -62.57
CA VAL A 11 -34.00 26.03 -61.45
C VAL A 11 -34.90 24.86 -61.84
N SER A 12 -34.45 24.01 -62.76
CA SER A 12 -34.95 22.61 -62.84
C SER A 12 -34.12 21.72 -63.77
N THR A 13 -33.07 22.28 -64.37
CA THR A 13 -31.94 21.56 -64.97
C THR A 13 -31.10 20.74 -63.98
N VAL A 14 -31.61 20.47 -62.76
CA VAL A 14 -30.85 19.82 -61.67
C VAL A 14 -31.50 18.54 -61.13
N VAL A 15 -32.74 18.18 -61.47
CA VAL A 15 -33.42 17.07 -60.75
C VAL A 15 -33.56 15.75 -61.53
N VAL A 16 -33.33 15.71 -62.84
CA VAL A 16 -33.53 14.47 -63.63
C VAL A 16 -32.23 13.96 -64.28
N ALA A 17 -31.08 14.39 -63.75
CA ALA A 17 -29.75 13.88 -64.11
C ALA A 17 -28.97 13.42 -62.87
N SER A 18 -29.65 12.91 -61.84
CA SER A 18 -28.99 12.11 -60.79
C SER A 18 -28.84 10.66 -61.28
N LEU A 19 -27.88 10.49 -62.19
CA LEU A 19 -26.86 9.45 -62.14
C LEU A 19 -27.37 8.03 -61.87
N GLY A 20 -27.50 7.26 -62.95
CA GLY A 20 -27.29 5.83 -62.89
C GLY A 20 -25.85 5.49 -62.48
N ALA A 21 -25.64 4.21 -62.15
CA ALA A 21 -24.40 3.61 -61.66
C ALA A 21 -24.09 4.03 -60.21
N THR A 22 -23.89 3.15 -59.24
CA THR A 22 -23.45 1.77 -59.21
C THR A 22 -23.99 1.13 -57.93
N ALA A 23 -24.20 -0.18 -57.91
CA ALA A 23 -24.24 -0.91 -56.65
C ALA A 23 -22.94 -0.62 -55.89
N ALA A 24 -22.99 0.25 -54.91
CA ALA A 24 -22.01 0.28 -53.85
C ALA A 24 -22.76 -0.18 -52.62
N PHE A 25 -22.60 -1.47 -52.29
CA PHE A 25 -22.68 -1.88 -50.90
C PHE A 25 -21.78 -0.89 -50.16
N ALA A 26 -22.33 -0.08 -49.26
CA ALA A 26 -21.49 0.62 -48.30
C ALA A 26 -20.94 -0.45 -47.34
N TYR A 27 -19.97 -1.24 -47.84
CA TYR A 27 -19.20 -2.22 -47.08
C TYR A 27 -18.01 -1.51 -46.41
N TRP A 28 -18.26 -0.33 -45.83
CA TRP A 28 -17.31 0.30 -44.94
C TRP A 28 -18.03 0.85 -43.72
N THR A 29 -18.63 -0.04 -42.93
CA THR A 29 -18.38 0.15 -41.50
C THR A 29 -16.88 -0.07 -41.32
N THR A 30 -16.08 1.00 -41.32
CA THR A 30 -14.69 0.92 -40.86
C THR A 30 -14.76 0.69 -39.36
N GLY A 31 -15.09 -0.54 -38.97
CA GLY A 31 -14.99 -1.00 -37.60
C GLY A 31 -13.52 -1.08 -37.25
N GLY A 32 -12.97 0.00 -36.71
CA GLY A 32 -11.68 -0.05 -36.05
C GLY A 32 -11.85 -0.73 -34.71
N SER A 33 -11.31 -1.93 -34.56
CA SER A 33 -11.05 -2.51 -33.24
C SER A 33 -9.67 -2.06 -32.79
N GLY A 34 -9.60 -1.55 -31.56
CA GLY A 34 -8.34 -1.21 -30.88
C GLY A 34 -8.35 -1.87 -29.52
N THR A 35 -7.27 -2.55 -29.17
CA THR A 35 -7.01 -3.01 -27.82
C THR A 35 -6.00 -2.06 -27.18
N GLY A 36 -6.27 -1.65 -25.95
CA GLY A 36 -5.30 -0.96 -25.09
C GLY A 36 -4.94 -1.90 -23.96
N THR A 37 -3.67 -2.20 -23.79
CA THR A 37 -3.13 -2.91 -22.64
C THR A 37 -2.31 -1.94 -21.81
N ALA A 38 -2.51 -1.94 -20.50
CA ALA A 38 -1.67 -1.26 -19.55
C ALA A 38 -1.28 -2.28 -18.48
N ASP A 39 0.00 -2.31 -18.13
CA ASP A 39 0.46 -3.10 -16.99
C ASP A 39 0.00 -2.42 -15.70
N ALA A 40 -0.54 -3.22 -14.77
CA ALA A 40 -0.79 -2.73 -13.42
C ALA A 40 0.56 -2.47 -12.72
N GLY A 41 0.63 -1.42 -11.90
CA GLY A 41 1.84 -1.07 -11.15
C GLY A 41 2.34 -2.24 -10.29
N SER A 42 3.66 -2.38 -10.19
CA SER A 42 4.29 -3.35 -9.29
C SER A 42 4.26 -2.83 -7.84
N THR A 43 3.86 -3.67 -6.89
CA THR A 43 3.94 -3.37 -5.45
C THR A 43 5.39 -3.18 -5.02
N ALA A 44 5.86 -1.93 -4.95
CA ALA A 44 7.14 -1.58 -4.33
C ALA A 44 6.86 -1.04 -2.92
N THR A 45 6.43 -1.93 -2.03
CA THR A 45 6.06 -1.56 -0.66
C THR A 45 7.32 -1.55 0.22
N ALA A 46 8.00 -0.41 0.31
CA ALA A 46 9.09 -0.22 1.26
C ALA A 46 8.51 0.44 2.53
N LEU A 47 8.12 -0.36 3.52
CA LEU A 47 7.88 0.13 4.88
C LEU A 47 9.11 -0.15 5.73
N THR A 48 9.45 0.79 6.62
CA THR A 48 10.37 0.52 7.72
C THR A 48 9.60 0.57 9.02
N LEU A 49 9.70 -0.48 9.83
CA LEU A 49 9.00 -0.60 11.09
C LEU A 49 9.97 -0.37 12.25
N HIS A 50 9.52 0.35 13.26
CA HIS A 50 10.30 0.64 14.46
C HIS A 50 9.53 0.21 15.70
N ALA A 51 10.22 -0.44 16.63
CA ALA A 51 9.70 -0.77 17.95
C ALA A 51 10.35 0.17 18.98
N ASN A 52 9.53 0.92 19.72
CA ASN A 52 9.98 1.90 20.70
C ASN A 52 9.43 1.54 22.08
N PHE A 53 10.27 1.57 23.11
CA PHE A 53 9.89 1.31 24.49
C PHE A 53 10.87 2.01 25.44
N SER A 54 10.48 2.18 26.70
CA SER A 54 11.32 2.78 27.73
C SER A 54 12.51 1.88 28.07
N ASP A 55 13.65 2.50 28.38
CA ASP A 55 14.74 1.80 29.05
C ASP A 55 14.35 1.37 30.46
N GLY A 56 15.16 0.48 31.05
CA GLY A 56 15.03 0.11 32.45
C GLY A 56 14.04 -1.02 32.73
N LEU A 57 13.93 -2.00 31.82
CA LEU A 57 13.24 -3.25 32.15
C LEU A 57 13.88 -3.89 33.38
N LEU A 58 13.06 -4.10 34.40
CA LEU A 58 13.42 -4.82 35.62
C LEU A 58 12.69 -6.16 35.66
N LEU A 59 13.22 -7.09 36.45
CA LEU A 59 12.59 -8.38 36.71
C LEU A 59 11.13 -8.21 37.17
N GLY A 60 10.19 -8.83 36.46
CA GLY A 60 8.76 -8.76 36.76
C GLY A 60 8.07 -7.47 36.32
N HIS A 61 8.80 -6.52 35.74
CA HIS A 61 8.23 -5.33 35.14
C HIS A 61 7.86 -5.56 33.67
N HIS A 62 6.94 -4.71 33.20
CA HIS A 62 6.47 -4.70 31.83
C HIS A 62 6.54 -3.30 31.26
N GLU A 63 6.88 -3.21 29.98
CA GLU A 63 6.92 -2.00 29.20
C GLU A 63 6.03 -2.13 27.98
N THR A 64 5.45 -0.99 27.57
CA THR A 64 4.69 -0.94 26.32
C THR A 64 5.65 -0.68 25.17
N VAL A 65 5.67 -1.60 24.21
CA VAL A 65 6.36 -1.45 22.94
C VAL A 65 5.39 -0.82 21.95
N THR A 66 5.63 0.43 21.59
CA THR A 66 4.90 1.14 20.54
C THR A 66 5.56 0.88 19.19
N VAL A 67 4.77 0.44 18.22
CA VAL A 67 5.22 0.18 16.86
C VAL A 67 4.86 1.35 15.97
N THR A 68 5.86 1.88 15.28
CA THR A 68 5.68 2.93 14.27
C THR A 68 6.17 2.45 12.90
N ALA A 69 5.67 3.07 11.84
CA ALA A 69 6.05 2.77 10.47
C ALA A 69 6.37 4.04 9.69
N ASP A 70 7.39 3.94 8.84
CA ASP A 70 7.77 4.94 7.85
C ASP A 70 7.42 4.43 6.44
N GLY A 71 6.80 5.29 5.65
CA GLY A 71 6.49 5.04 4.25
C GLY A 71 7.66 5.41 3.35
N ASN A 72 8.51 4.44 3.00
CA ASN A 72 9.68 4.66 2.14
C ASN A 72 9.42 4.35 0.66
N GLY A 73 8.19 3.92 0.33
CA GLY A 73 7.74 3.62 -1.03
C GLY A 73 7.10 4.81 -1.73
N THR A 74 6.56 4.55 -2.92
CA THR A 74 5.77 5.51 -3.72
C THR A 74 4.26 5.34 -3.55
N ASP A 75 3.83 4.26 -2.89
CA ASP A 75 2.44 3.86 -2.73
C ASP A 75 2.03 3.83 -1.25
N ASP A 76 0.73 4.03 -1.01
CA ASP A 76 0.12 3.91 0.31
C ASP A 76 -0.01 2.44 0.73
N VAL A 77 0.19 2.17 2.02
CA VAL A 77 0.20 0.82 2.57
C VAL A 77 -0.83 0.66 3.67
N SER A 78 -1.84 -0.17 3.42
CA SER A 78 -2.82 -0.54 4.44
C SER A 78 -2.27 -1.68 5.31
N LEU A 79 -2.11 -1.38 6.60
CA LEU A 79 -1.66 -2.33 7.62
C LEU A 79 -2.78 -2.79 8.54
N GLY A 80 -3.96 -2.16 8.48
CA GLY A 80 -5.07 -2.44 9.38
C GLY A 80 -5.41 -3.93 9.48
N GLY A 81 -5.36 -4.47 10.70
CA GLY A 81 -5.66 -5.87 10.97
C GLY A 81 -4.55 -6.87 10.62
N LYS A 82 -3.37 -6.43 10.14
CA LYS A 82 -2.22 -7.32 9.96
C LYS A 82 -1.58 -7.68 11.30
N THR A 83 -1.05 -8.89 11.39
CA THR A 83 -0.28 -9.32 12.55
C THR A 83 1.11 -8.66 12.56
N LEU A 84 1.52 -8.21 13.73
CA LEU A 84 2.86 -7.73 14.05
C LEU A 84 3.58 -8.83 14.82
N TYR A 85 4.64 -9.37 14.23
CA TYR A 85 5.49 -10.37 14.84
C TYR A 85 6.70 -9.68 15.46
N PHE A 86 7.11 -10.14 16.64
CA PHE A 86 8.24 -9.58 17.35
C PHE A 86 9.30 -10.65 17.61
N THR A 87 10.56 -10.25 17.56
CA THR A 87 11.69 -11.06 18.04
C THR A 87 12.53 -10.22 18.99
N VAL A 88 12.94 -10.84 20.10
CA VAL A 88 13.77 -10.21 21.12
C VAL A 88 15.18 -10.75 21.00
N SER A 89 16.17 -9.88 21.10
CA SER A 89 17.59 -10.22 21.16
C SER A 89 18.30 -9.33 22.18
N THR A 90 19.46 -9.76 22.61
CA THR A 90 20.25 -9.15 23.67
C THR A 90 21.72 -9.18 23.29
N ASP A 91 22.51 -8.27 23.86
CA ASP A 91 23.97 -8.20 23.66
C ASP A 91 24.79 -9.00 24.68
N ASP A 92 24.18 -9.40 25.81
CA ASP A 92 24.82 -10.18 26.86
C ASP A 92 24.40 -11.66 26.83
N ALA A 93 25.34 -12.59 26.94
CA ALA A 93 25.06 -14.03 26.90
C ALA A 93 24.32 -14.55 28.15
N GLY A 94 24.42 -13.83 29.28
CA GLY A 94 23.69 -14.09 30.53
C GLY A 94 22.29 -13.49 30.55
N CYS A 95 21.89 -12.76 29.51
CA CYS A 95 20.52 -12.28 29.30
C CYS A 95 20.02 -12.79 27.97
N THR A 96 19.05 -13.69 27.92
CA THR A 96 18.61 -14.33 26.69
C THR A 96 17.21 -13.89 26.28
N ALA A 97 16.84 -14.11 25.03
CA ALA A 97 15.46 -13.85 24.56
C ALA A 97 14.40 -14.62 25.39
N ALA A 98 14.77 -15.75 26.00
CA ALA A 98 13.87 -16.54 26.86
C ALA A 98 13.57 -15.86 28.21
N ASP A 99 14.32 -14.83 28.58
CA ASP A 99 14.09 -14.01 29.77
C ASP A 99 13.00 -12.95 29.56
N PHE A 100 12.48 -12.87 28.32
CA PHE A 100 11.46 -11.91 27.93
C PHE A 100 10.25 -12.61 27.29
N THR A 101 9.06 -12.04 27.51
CA THR A 101 7.85 -12.42 26.79
C THR A 101 7.30 -11.20 26.07
N LEU A 102 7.12 -11.33 24.76
CA LEU A 102 6.52 -10.31 23.90
C LEU A 102 5.61 -11.02 22.89
N PRO A 103 4.29 -11.07 23.12
CA PRO A 103 3.37 -11.70 22.18
C PRO A 103 3.24 -10.89 20.90
N SER A 104 2.84 -11.55 19.80
CA SER A 104 2.43 -10.85 18.58
C SER A 104 1.27 -9.89 18.86
N ALA A 105 1.25 -8.77 18.16
CA ALA A 105 0.15 -7.80 18.21
C ALA A 105 -0.59 -7.75 16.87
N THR A 106 -1.65 -6.97 16.81
CA THR A 106 -2.36 -6.67 15.57
C THR A 106 -2.27 -5.18 15.30
N ALA A 107 -1.94 -4.80 14.08
CA ALA A 107 -1.92 -3.41 13.68
C ALA A 107 -3.33 -2.81 13.74
N THR A 108 -3.42 -1.58 14.22
CA THR A 108 -4.66 -0.85 14.46
C THR A 108 -5.53 -0.84 13.20
N ALA A 109 -6.81 -1.19 13.36
CA ALA A 109 -7.73 -1.26 12.23
C ALA A 109 -7.84 0.09 11.52
N GLY A 110 -7.80 0.07 10.19
CA GLY A 110 -7.87 1.30 9.38
C GLY A 110 -6.54 2.05 9.23
N THR A 111 -5.44 1.59 9.85
CA THR A 111 -4.13 2.21 9.64
C THR A 111 -3.68 2.10 8.19
N VAL A 112 -3.38 3.25 7.61
CA VAL A 112 -2.74 3.43 6.31
C VAL A 112 -1.49 4.28 6.55
N VAL A 113 -0.36 3.85 5.99
CA VAL A 113 0.89 4.61 5.97
C VAL A 113 1.07 5.13 4.56
N HIS A 114 1.11 6.44 4.39
CA HIS A 114 1.28 7.07 3.08
C HIS A 114 2.75 7.10 2.66
N ALA A 115 2.99 7.31 1.37
CA ALA A 115 4.34 7.57 0.88
C ALA A 115 4.95 8.79 1.59
N ALA A 116 6.19 8.64 2.06
CA ALA A 116 6.96 9.62 2.85
C ALA A 116 6.42 9.94 4.26
N ASP A 117 5.40 9.23 4.76
CA ASP A 117 5.05 9.32 6.17
C ASP A 117 6.20 8.84 7.07
N VAL A 118 6.35 9.47 8.23
CA VAL A 118 7.37 9.10 9.22
C VAL A 118 6.72 8.96 10.60
N GLY A 119 6.99 7.85 11.28
CA GLY A 119 6.58 7.63 12.66
C GLY A 119 5.09 7.39 12.86
N VAL A 120 4.37 6.87 11.85
CA VAL A 120 2.94 6.56 11.99
C VAL A 120 2.78 5.43 12.98
N GLU A 121 2.08 5.66 14.09
CA GLU A 121 1.79 4.60 15.05
C GLU A 121 0.84 3.57 14.45
N ILE A 122 1.27 2.31 14.42
CA ILE A 122 0.52 1.23 13.80
C ILE A 122 0.02 0.20 14.82
N GLY A 123 0.46 0.25 16.07
CA GLY A 123 0.00 -0.64 17.13
C GLY A 123 0.98 -0.70 18.30
N SER A 124 0.66 -1.52 19.29
CA SER A 124 1.51 -1.72 20.46
C SER A 124 1.42 -3.15 21.00
N ALA A 125 2.43 -3.53 21.77
CA ALA A 125 2.53 -4.81 22.46
C ALA A 125 3.13 -4.60 23.85
N THR A 126 3.01 -5.60 24.73
CA THR A 126 3.61 -5.55 26.07
C THR A 126 4.82 -6.46 26.13
N LEU A 127 5.99 -5.88 26.37
CA LEU A 127 7.22 -6.60 26.65
C LEU A 127 7.35 -6.77 28.15
N THR A 128 7.54 -8.01 28.60
CA THR A 128 7.73 -8.32 30.02
C THR A 128 9.05 -9.05 30.21
N MET A 129 9.86 -8.63 31.18
CA MET A 129 10.98 -9.43 31.65
C MET A 129 10.46 -10.43 32.68
N ILE A 130 10.50 -11.72 32.35
CA ILE A 130 9.97 -12.78 33.21
C ILE A 130 11.03 -13.27 34.20
N SER A 131 10.58 -13.62 35.40
CA SER A 131 11.42 -14.37 36.33
C SER A 131 11.45 -15.83 35.89
N ARG A 132 12.65 -16.40 35.74
CA ARG A 132 12.83 -17.80 35.37
C ARG A 132 13.31 -18.63 36.55
N ASP A 133 12.56 -19.68 36.87
CA ASP A 133 12.92 -20.60 37.95
C ASP A 133 14.29 -21.23 37.69
N LEU A 134 15.15 -21.21 38.71
CA LEU A 134 16.49 -21.81 38.70
C LEU A 134 17.47 -21.23 37.67
N VAL A 135 17.17 -20.08 37.07
CA VAL A 135 18.06 -19.36 36.15
C VAL A 135 18.50 -18.05 36.81
N ASN A 136 19.81 -17.80 36.84
CA ASN A 136 20.35 -16.50 37.26
C ASN A 136 20.19 -15.51 36.09
N GLN A 137 19.49 -14.41 36.32
CA GLN A 137 19.23 -13.35 35.34
C GLN A 137 19.98 -12.05 35.67
N ASP A 138 20.99 -12.10 36.54
CA ASP A 138 21.81 -10.93 36.92
C ASP A 138 22.54 -10.36 35.71
N GLY A 139 22.85 -11.20 34.71
CA GLY A 139 23.41 -10.81 33.42
C GLY A 139 22.51 -9.90 32.58
N CYS A 140 21.22 -9.78 32.91
CA CYS A 140 20.34 -8.78 32.29
C CYS A 140 20.55 -7.36 32.84
N THR A 141 21.31 -7.20 33.93
CA THR A 141 21.58 -5.88 34.49
C THR A 141 22.49 -5.09 33.53
N GLY A 142 21.93 -4.07 32.88
CA GLY A 142 22.67 -3.23 31.93
C GLY A 142 22.84 -3.84 30.54
N ALA A 143 22.20 -4.99 30.26
CA ALA A 143 22.15 -5.55 28.91
C ALA A 143 21.25 -4.70 28.01
N THR A 144 21.64 -4.57 26.75
CA THR A 144 20.84 -3.91 25.71
C THR A 144 19.84 -4.91 25.14
N VAL A 145 18.55 -4.63 25.33
CA VAL A 145 17.47 -5.43 24.73
C VAL A 145 17.07 -4.80 23.41
N THR A 146 17.10 -5.58 22.33
CA THR A 146 16.67 -5.16 20.99
C THR A 146 15.42 -5.92 20.58
N VAL A 147 14.35 -5.19 20.24
CA VAL A 147 13.10 -5.74 19.71
C VAL A 147 13.03 -5.45 18.21
N ASN A 148 12.97 -6.50 17.40
CA ASN A 148 12.69 -6.38 15.97
C ASN A 148 11.22 -6.70 15.69
N VAL A 149 10.62 -6.01 14.72
CA VAL A 149 9.21 -6.16 14.35
C VAL A 149 9.07 -6.41 12.85
N THR A 150 8.17 -7.34 12.48
CA THR A 150 7.84 -7.68 11.09
C THR A 150 6.33 -7.85 10.91
N THR A 151 5.82 -7.62 9.70
CA THR A 151 4.41 -7.89 9.32
C THR A 151 4.24 -9.24 8.61
N THR A 152 5.36 -9.94 8.37
CA THR A 152 5.42 -11.32 7.87
C THR A 152 5.91 -12.23 8.99
N ALA A 153 5.36 -13.45 9.05
CA ALA A 153 5.80 -14.43 10.04
C ALA A 153 7.33 -14.68 9.92
N PRO A 154 8.05 -14.77 11.06
CA PRO A 154 9.48 -15.04 11.10
C PRO A 154 9.83 -16.50 10.75
#